data_AF-A0A8T5TYI1-F1
#
_entry.id   AF-A0A8T5TYI1-F1
#
_cell.length_a   1.000
_cell.length_b   1.000
_cell.length_c   1.000
_cell.angle_alpha   90.00
_cell.angle_beta   90.00
_cell.angle_gamma   90.00
#
_symmetry.space_group_name_H-M   'P 1'
#
loop_
_entity.id
_entity.type
_entity.pdbx_description
1 polymer ?
#
loop_
_entity_poly.entity_id
_entity_poly.type
_entity_poly.pdbx_seq_one_letter_code
_entity_poly.pdbx_strand_id
1 'polypeptide(L)'
;MSIKGKTEGVSRLVGSILIFISIVLEMSLSFLILNNPLLILSIILFTAPPFILSVLLKLEQNFMVKNTTKFLPLVLLEIIVVYIVIFAFFRVDLTIKFYLVSCSNLLLIICWHTSLSLYKNKKIIFFLSSAGYFIINTLIWLNNIVYPYLYTTNLILKLTVLLGIFLITSSELIMKKKGWLKYL
;
A
#
# COMPACT_ATOMS: atom_id res chain seq x y z
N MET A 1 15.11 -10.37 21.86
CA MET A 1 15.53 -9.02 21.43
C MET A 1 16.53 -8.48 22.44
N SER A 2 17.76 -8.15 22.01
CA SER A 2 18.68 -7.39 22.85
C SER A 2 18.01 -6.06 23.23
N ILE A 3 18.08 -5.67 24.51
CA ILE A 3 17.50 -4.43 25.06
C ILE A 3 17.99 -3.18 24.28
N LYS A 4 19.17 -3.29 23.65
CA LYS A 4 19.78 -2.32 22.73
C LYS A 4 19.02 -2.32 21.39
N GLY A 5 18.04 -1.42 21.22
CA GLY A 5 17.27 -1.25 19.97
C GLY A 5 15.74 -1.29 20.11
N LYS A 6 15.21 -1.44 21.33
CA LYS A 6 13.76 -1.51 21.57
C LYS A 6 13.04 -0.22 21.13
N THR A 7 13.61 0.95 21.43
CA THR A 7 13.04 2.26 21.09
C THR A 7 12.89 2.47 19.58
N GLU A 8 13.95 2.14 18.83
CA GLU A 8 13.97 2.29 17.38
C GLU A 8 13.07 1.22 16.74
N GLY A 9 13.01 0.01 17.29
CA GLY A 9 12.09 -1.03 16.85
C GLY A 9 10.62 -0.61 17.01
N VAL A 10 10.27 0.01 18.14
CA VAL A 10 8.93 0.57 18.36
C VAL A 10 8.63 1.68 17.36
N SER A 11 9.56 2.62 17.12
CA SER A 11 9.34 3.69 16.15
C SER A 11 9.07 3.18 14.73
N ARG A 12 9.75 2.09 14.33
CA ARG A 12 9.54 1.43 13.04
C ARG A 12 8.18 0.74 12.95
N LEU A 13 7.76 0.09 14.04
CA LEU A 13 6.42 -0.51 14.14
C LEU A 13 5.33 0.56 14.06
N VAL A 14 5.47 1.67 14.79
CA VAL A 14 4.54 2.81 14.73
C VAL A 14 4.43 3.33 13.30
N GLY A 15 5.56 3.54 12.61
CA GLY A 15 5.54 3.95 11.21
C GLY A 15 4.80 2.96 10.29
N SER A 16 4.98 1.66 10.51
CA SER A 16 4.24 0.64 9.74
C SER A 16 2.73 0.62 10.05
N ILE A 17 2.33 0.93 11.28
CA ILE A 17 0.92 1.02 11.68
C ILE A 17 0.27 2.26 11.06
N LEU A 18 0.99 3.38 10.99
CA LEU A 18 0.49 4.59 10.29
C LEU A 18 0.21 4.29 8.81
N ILE A 19 1.14 3.61 8.13
CA ILE A 19 0.92 3.19 6.73
C ILE A 19 -0.24 2.20 6.64
N PHE A 20 -0.42 1.32 7.63
CA PHE A 20 -1.57 0.40 7.66
C PHE A 20 -2.91 1.16 7.70
N ILE A 21 -3.02 2.12 8.62
CA ILE A 21 -4.21 2.95 8.79
C ILE A 21 -4.51 3.72 7.51
N SER A 22 -3.48 4.26 6.84
CA SER A 22 -3.69 4.94 5.56
C SER A 22 -4.21 4.02 4.46
N ILE A 23 -3.85 2.72 4.44
CA ILE A 23 -4.43 1.77 3.46
C ILE A 23 -5.94 1.71 3.63
N VAL A 24 -6.40 1.49 4.87
CA VAL A 24 -7.81 1.30 5.18
C VAL A 24 -8.61 2.55 4.85
N LEU A 25 -8.07 3.72 5.19
CA LEU A 25 -8.72 5.01 4.89
C LEU A 25 -8.70 5.34 3.39
N GLU A 26 -7.66 4.97 2.66
CA GLU A 26 -7.62 5.21 1.22
C GLU A 26 -8.58 4.30 0.46
N MET A 27 -8.69 3.03 0.89
CA MET A 27 -9.72 2.13 0.36
C MET A 27 -11.12 2.70 0.58
N SER A 28 -11.42 3.29 1.74
CA SER A 28 -12.73 3.91 1.97
C SER A 28 -12.94 5.19 1.15
N LEU A 29 -11.92 6.04 0.97
CA LEU A 29 -12.01 7.21 0.10
C LEU A 29 -12.14 6.86 -1.38
N SER A 30 -11.59 5.73 -1.81
CA SER A 30 -11.70 5.27 -3.21
C SER A 30 -13.16 5.07 -3.64
N PHE A 31 -14.05 4.75 -2.70
CA PHE A 31 -15.49 4.64 -2.95
C PHE A 31 -16.12 5.96 -3.37
N LEU A 32 -15.63 7.07 -2.84
CA LEU A 32 -16.14 8.41 -3.14
C LEU A 32 -15.67 8.91 -4.52
N ILE A 33 -14.51 8.43 -5.00
CA ILE A 33 -13.92 8.87 -6.28
C ILE A 33 -14.67 8.27 -7.48
N LEU A 34 -15.01 6.99 -7.43
CA LEU A 34 -15.60 6.29 -8.58
C LEU A 34 -17.11 6.49 -8.70
N ASN A 35 -17.79 6.81 -7.59
CA ASN A 35 -19.22 7.14 -7.52
C ASN A 35 -20.12 6.20 -8.36
N ASN A 36 -19.75 4.92 -8.44
CA ASN A 36 -20.47 3.89 -9.18
C ASN A 36 -20.39 2.57 -8.41
N PRO A 37 -21.53 1.96 -8.04
CA PRO A 37 -21.56 0.79 -7.17
C PRO A 37 -20.84 -0.43 -7.77
N LEU A 38 -20.92 -0.63 -9.09
CA LEU A 38 -20.25 -1.73 -9.77
C LEU A 38 -18.73 -1.55 -9.76
N LEU A 39 -18.25 -0.33 -9.98
CA LEU A 39 -16.82 -0.03 -9.90
C LEU A 39 -16.30 -0.15 -8.47
N ILE A 40 -17.11 0.24 -7.48
CA ILE A 40 -16.80 0.07 -6.06
C ILE A 40 -16.62 -1.42 -5.71
N LEU A 41 -17.58 -2.26 -6.12
CA LEU A 41 -17.49 -3.71 -5.90
C LEU A 41 -16.24 -4.28 -6.58
N SER A 42 -15.94 -3.83 -7.80
CA SER A 42 -14.74 -4.25 -8.52
C SER A 42 -13.43 -3.81 -7.85
N ILE A 43 -13.39 -2.64 -7.20
CA ILE A 43 -12.23 -2.22 -6.41
C ILE A 43 -12.03 -3.14 -5.21
N ILE A 44 -13.12 -3.52 -4.54
CA ILE A 44 -13.03 -4.38 -3.35
C ILE A 44 -12.48 -5.74 -3.75
N LEU A 45 -13.04 -6.36 -4.80
CA LEU A 45 -12.51 -7.60 -5.37
C LEU A 45 -11.06 -7.48 -5.81
N PHE A 46 -10.67 -6.32 -6.35
CA PHE A 46 -9.30 -6.11 -6.81
C PHE A 46 -8.29 -5.96 -5.66
N THR A 47 -8.64 -5.20 -4.63
CA THR A 47 -7.70 -4.73 -3.60
C THR A 47 -7.71 -5.58 -2.33
N ALA A 48 -8.84 -6.22 -1.99
CA ALA A 48 -8.95 -7.01 -0.77
C ALA A 48 -8.11 -8.29 -0.79
N PRO A 49 -8.09 -9.11 -1.87
CA PRO A 49 -7.26 -10.31 -1.92
C PRO A 49 -5.75 -10.05 -1.74
N PRO A 50 -5.11 -9.10 -2.46
CA PRO A 50 -3.70 -8.81 -2.25
C PRO A 50 -3.43 -8.19 -0.88
N PHE A 51 -4.37 -7.41 -0.32
CA PHE A 51 -4.25 -6.88 1.04
C PHE A 51 -4.27 -8.00 2.09
N ILE A 52 -5.27 -8.90 2.04
CA ILE A 52 -5.36 -10.05 2.96
C ILE A 52 -4.11 -10.92 2.84
N LEU A 53 -3.68 -11.24 1.62
CA LEU A 53 -2.47 -12.00 1.38
C LEU A 53 -1.24 -11.31 1.99
N SER A 54 -1.10 -9.99 1.83
CA SER A 54 0.01 -9.23 2.41
C SER A 54 0.04 -9.28 3.94
N VAL A 55 -1.12 -9.26 4.60
CA VAL A 55 -1.25 -9.37 6.07
C VAL A 55 -0.88 -10.78 6.53
N LEU A 56 -1.44 -11.81 5.89
CA LEU A 56 -1.18 -13.20 6.26
C LEU A 56 0.29 -13.60 6.09
N LEU A 57 0.94 -13.11 5.03
CA LEU A 57 2.38 -13.30 4.82
C LEU A 57 3.21 -12.57 5.88
N LYS A 58 2.82 -11.35 6.26
CA LYS A 58 3.55 -10.55 7.24
C LYS A 58 3.41 -11.08 8.67
N LEU A 59 2.32 -11.78 8.97
CA LEU A 59 2.10 -12.52 10.21
C LEU A 59 2.76 -13.92 10.20
N GLU A 60 3.48 -14.27 9.13
CA GLU A 60 4.16 -15.56 8.96
C GLU A 60 3.24 -16.76 9.25
N GLN A 61 1.96 -16.68 8.88
CA GLN A 61 1.04 -17.77 9.16
C GLN A 61 1.50 -19.02 8.38
N ASN A 62 1.93 -20.04 9.12
CA ASN A 62 2.62 -21.23 8.60
C ASN A 62 1.94 -21.89 7.39
N PHE A 63 0.61 -21.88 7.34
CA PHE A 63 -0.16 -22.40 6.22
C PHE A 63 0.04 -21.59 4.92
N MET A 64 0.01 -20.25 5.03
CA MET A 64 0.13 -19.35 3.89
C MET A 64 1.56 -19.32 3.36
N VAL A 65 2.57 -19.34 4.24
CA VAL A 65 3.98 -19.37 3.84
C VAL A 65 4.29 -20.62 2.99
N LYS A 66 3.76 -21.78 3.38
CA LYS A 66 3.93 -23.04 2.65
C LYS A 66 3.21 -23.07 1.30
N ASN A 67 2.09 -22.37 1.18
CA ASN A 67 1.21 -22.41 0.00
C ASN A 67 1.27 -21.13 -0.87
N THR A 68 2.23 -20.23 -0.62
CA THR A 68 2.37 -18.96 -1.35
C THR A 68 2.37 -19.12 -2.86
N THR A 69 3.07 -20.14 -3.37
CA THR A 69 3.18 -20.45 -4.79
C THR A 69 1.84 -20.85 -5.43
N LYS A 70 0.87 -21.31 -4.64
CA LYS A 70 -0.48 -21.65 -5.10
C LYS A 70 -1.45 -20.47 -5.01
N PHE A 71 -1.33 -19.65 -3.96
CA PHE A 71 -2.22 -18.52 -3.75
C PHE A 71 -1.89 -17.30 -4.64
N LEU A 72 -0.61 -17.03 -4.88
CA LEU A 72 -0.17 -15.94 -5.76
C LEU A 72 -0.79 -15.99 -7.17
N PRO A 73 -0.73 -17.11 -7.92
CA PRO A 73 -1.32 -17.18 -9.25
C PRO A 73 -2.84 -17.03 -9.22
N LEU A 74 -3.51 -17.48 -8.15
CA LEU A 74 -4.96 -17.31 -8.00
C LEU A 74 -5.35 -15.85 -7.84
N VAL A 75 -4.62 -15.09 -7.01
CA VAL A 75 -4.83 -13.64 -6.85
C VAL A 75 -4.52 -12.90 -8.15
N LEU A 76 -3.48 -13.30 -8.89
CA LEU A 76 -3.15 -12.70 -10.19
C LEU A 76 -4.25 -12.96 -11.23
N LEU A 77 -4.82 -14.17 -11.27
CA LEU A 77 -5.90 -14.52 -12.18
C LEU A 77 -7.15 -13.69 -11.88
N GLU A 78 -7.50 -13.53 -10.61
CA GLU A 78 -8.62 -12.68 -10.19
C GLU A 78 -8.44 -11.22 -10.66
N ILE A 79 -7.26 -10.65 -10.44
CA ILE A 79 -6.89 -9.29 -10.89
C ILE A 79 -7.09 -9.15 -12.41
N ILE A 80 -6.65 -10.13 -13.20
CA ILE A 80 -6.80 -10.13 -14.66
C ILE A 80 -8.27 -10.17 -15.06
N VAL A 81 -9.08 -11.04 -14.44
CA VAL A 81 -10.51 -11.17 -14.73
C VAL A 81 -11.24 -9.86 -14.44
N VAL A 82 -10.97 -9.24 -13.29
CA VAL A 82 -11.57 -7.95 -12.91
C VAL A 82 -11.24 -6.87 -13.94
N TYR A 83 -10.00 -6.80 -14.42
CA TYR A 83 -9.62 -5.84 -15.46
C TYR A 83 -10.34 -6.06 -16.79
N ILE A 84 -10.49 -7.31 -17.23
CA ILE A 84 -11.20 -7.64 -18.48
C ILE A 84 -12.66 -7.18 -18.39
N VAL A 85 -13.32 -7.46 -17.27
CA VAL A 85 -14.71 -7.04 -17.04
C VAL A 85 -14.82 -5.52 -17.07
N ILE A 86 -13.94 -4.80 -16.39
CA ILE A 86 -14.00 -3.34 -16.35
C ILE A 86 -13.77 -2.73 -17.74
N PHE A 87 -12.82 -3.27 -18.49
CA PHE A 87 -12.53 -2.81 -19.85
C PHE A 87 -13.71 -3.04 -20.81
N ALA A 88 -14.43 -4.15 -20.66
CA ALA A 88 -15.56 -4.49 -21.53
C ALA A 88 -16.82 -3.65 -21.26
N PHE A 89 -17.09 -3.30 -20.01
CA PHE A 89 -18.39 -2.73 -19.60
C PHE A 89 -18.39 -1.21 -19.36
N PHE A 90 -17.24 -0.58 -19.14
CA PHE A 90 -17.18 0.84 -18.76
C PHE A 90 -16.57 1.74 -19.82
N ARG A 91 -16.92 3.03 -19.76
CA ARG A 91 -16.33 4.07 -20.60
C ARG A 91 -14.84 4.25 -20.27
N VAL A 92 -14.06 4.60 -21.28
CA VAL A 92 -12.59 4.77 -21.21
C VAL A 92 -12.16 5.67 -20.04
N ASP A 93 -12.86 6.78 -19.81
CA ASP A 93 -12.52 7.71 -18.72
C ASP A 93 -12.65 7.07 -17.33
N LEU A 94 -13.71 6.29 -17.12
CA LEU A 94 -13.95 5.59 -15.87
C LEU A 94 -12.96 4.43 -15.70
N THR A 95 -12.62 3.73 -16.78
CA THR A 95 -11.62 2.65 -16.72
C THR A 95 -10.22 3.17 -16.37
N ILE A 96 -9.85 4.35 -16.89
CA ILE A 96 -8.56 5.00 -16.55
C ILE A 96 -8.55 5.41 -15.08
N LYS A 97 -9.63 6.03 -14.57
CA LYS A 97 -9.75 6.39 -13.15
C LYS A 97 -9.65 5.15 -12.25
N PHE A 98 -10.38 4.08 -12.60
CA PHE A 98 -10.30 2.82 -11.88
C PHE A 98 -8.87 2.28 -11.85
N TYR A 99 -8.19 2.23 -13.00
CA TYR A 99 -6.83 1.73 -13.11
C TYR A 99 -5.87 2.50 -12.21
N LEU A 100 -5.92 3.84 -12.24
CA LEU A 100 -5.04 4.68 -11.41
C LEU A 100 -5.28 4.44 -9.92
N VAL A 101 -6.53 4.41 -9.47
CA VAL A 101 -6.89 4.17 -8.06
C VAL A 101 -6.47 2.76 -7.61
N SER A 102 -6.71 1.75 -8.44
CA SER A 102 -6.30 0.38 -8.17
C SER A 102 -4.77 0.24 -8.08
N CYS A 103 -4.03 0.92 -8.96
CA CYS A 103 -2.56 0.95 -8.91
C CYS A 103 -2.03 1.69 -7.68
N SER A 104 -2.61 2.83 -7.28
CA SER A 104 -2.15 3.54 -6.08
C SER A 104 -2.32 2.67 -4.83
N ASN A 105 -3.47 2.01 -4.69
CA ASN A 105 -3.75 1.10 -3.58
C ASN A 105 -2.77 -0.07 -3.52
N LEU A 106 -2.47 -0.72 -4.66
CA LEU A 106 -1.48 -1.81 -4.71
C LEU A 106 -0.08 -1.35 -4.30
N LEU A 107 0.37 -0.19 -4.79
CA LEU A 107 1.69 0.35 -4.43
C LEU A 107 1.78 0.62 -2.93
N LEU A 108 0.71 1.14 -2.32
CA LEU A 108 0.66 1.39 -0.89
C LEU A 108 0.66 0.09 -0.06
N ILE A 109 -0.02 -0.96 -0.53
CA ILE A 109 0.04 -2.31 0.07
C ILE A 109 1.47 -2.87 0.00
N ILE A 110 2.15 -2.75 -1.13
CA ILE A 110 3.54 -3.21 -1.30
C ILE A 110 4.50 -2.43 -0.38
N CYS A 111 4.31 -1.11 -0.30
CA CYS A 111 5.06 -0.23 0.61
C CYS A 111 4.89 -0.69 2.07
N TRP A 112 3.65 -0.96 2.48
CA TRP A 112 3.39 -1.47 3.82
C TRP A 112 4.00 -2.84 4.07
N HIS A 113 3.88 -3.78 3.12
CA HIS A 113 4.45 -5.12 3.27
C HIS A 113 5.97 -5.08 3.49
N THR A 114 6.67 -4.18 2.78
CA THR A 114 8.13 -4.05 2.83
C THR A 114 8.66 -3.21 4.00
N SER A 115 7.82 -2.40 4.68
CA SER A 115 8.20 -1.48 5.78
C SER A 115 9.07 -2.10 6.90
N LEU A 116 8.76 -3.32 7.33
CA LEU A 116 9.44 -3.99 8.46
C LEU A 116 10.69 -4.78 8.06
N SER A 117 10.96 -5.00 6.78
CA SER A 117 12.13 -5.75 6.31
C SER A 117 12.92 -4.99 5.24
N LEU A 118 13.54 -3.86 5.61
CA LEU A 118 14.41 -3.06 4.75
C LEU A 118 15.80 -3.71 4.63
N TYR A 119 15.86 -4.91 4.08
CA TYR A 119 17.10 -5.45 3.50
C TYR A 119 17.41 -4.74 2.17
N LYS A 120 18.66 -4.76 1.70
CA LYS A 120 19.12 -4.00 0.51
C LYS A 120 18.12 -3.98 -0.65
N ASN A 121 17.64 -5.15 -1.08
CA ASN A 121 16.71 -5.24 -2.22
C ASN A 121 15.29 -4.75 -1.88
N LYS A 122 14.79 -5.09 -0.70
CA LYS A 122 13.45 -4.69 -0.22
C LYS A 122 13.36 -3.18 0.05
N LYS A 123 14.48 -2.53 0.36
CA LYS A 123 14.58 -1.08 0.52
C LYS A 123 14.32 -0.32 -0.77
N ILE A 124 14.85 -0.81 -1.89
CA ILE A 124 14.59 -0.22 -3.23
C ILE A 124 13.11 -0.33 -3.57
N ILE A 125 12.50 -1.50 -3.33
CA ILE A 125 11.07 -1.74 -3.54
C ILE A 125 10.22 -0.80 -2.68
N PHE A 126 10.58 -0.62 -1.40
CA PHE A 126 9.88 0.30 -0.49
C PHE A 126 9.90 1.74 -1.00
N PHE A 127 11.06 2.26 -1.40
CA PHE A 127 11.15 3.63 -1.93
C PHE A 127 10.42 3.80 -3.27
N LEU A 128 10.62 2.88 -4.22
CA LEU A 128 9.93 2.93 -5.51
C LEU A 128 8.41 2.87 -5.36
N SER A 129 7.91 1.97 -4.51
CA SER A 129 6.46 1.86 -4.26
C SER A 129 5.90 3.11 -3.58
N SER A 130 6.60 3.66 -2.58
CA SER A 130 6.18 4.91 -1.94
C SER A 130 6.18 6.11 -2.91
N ALA A 131 7.19 6.25 -3.76
CA ALA A 131 7.28 7.33 -4.73
C ALA A 131 6.19 7.20 -5.81
N GLY A 132 6.01 5.99 -6.36
CA GLY A 132 4.96 5.70 -7.33
C GLY A 132 3.57 5.98 -6.76
N TYR A 133 3.34 5.62 -5.49
CA TYR A 133 2.11 5.94 -4.78
C TYR A 133 1.84 7.45 -4.77
N PHE A 134 2.81 8.27 -4.36
CA PHE A 134 2.63 9.72 -4.31
C PHE A 134 2.35 10.31 -5.69
N ILE A 135 3.06 9.86 -6.73
CA ILE A 135 2.88 10.37 -8.10
C ILE A 135 1.49 10.01 -8.64
N ILE A 136 1.06 8.76 -8.52
CA ILE A 136 -0.25 8.34 -9.03
C ILE A 136 -1.37 9.01 -8.23
N ASN A 137 -1.24 9.04 -6.90
CA ASN A 137 -2.25 9.65 -6.04
C ASN A 137 -2.27 11.20 -6.15
N THR A 138 -1.22 11.87 -6.61
CA THR A 138 -1.34 13.30 -6.97
C THR A 138 -2.06 13.46 -8.30
N LEU A 139 -1.76 12.64 -9.31
CA LEU A 139 -2.43 12.68 -10.62
C LEU A 139 -3.95 12.45 -10.52
N ILE A 140 -4.39 11.46 -9.74
CA ILE A 140 -5.82 11.18 -9.53
C ILE A 140 -6.56 12.40 -9.00
N TRP A 141 -5.95 13.13 -8.05
CA TRP A 141 -6.62 14.19 -7.33
C TRP A 141 -6.52 15.56 -7.99
N LEU A 142 -5.50 15.80 -8.81
CA LEU A 142 -5.47 16.94 -9.73
C LEU A 142 -6.67 16.91 -10.69
N ASN A 143 -7.11 15.72 -11.09
CA ASN A 143 -8.27 15.56 -11.97
C ASN A 143 -9.64 15.66 -11.26
N ASN A 144 -9.66 15.72 -9.92
CA ASN A 144 -10.90 15.71 -9.12
C ASN A 144 -11.00 16.91 -8.16
N ILE A 145 -10.42 18.08 -8.53
CA ILE A 145 -10.40 19.34 -7.74
C ILE A 145 -11.80 19.83 -7.32
N VAL A 146 -12.85 19.34 -7.97
CA VAL A 146 -14.26 19.72 -7.77
C VAL A 146 -14.75 19.51 -6.32
N TYR A 147 -14.11 18.65 -5.52
CA TYR A 147 -14.50 18.38 -4.14
C TYR A 147 -13.42 18.80 -3.12
N PRO A 148 -13.45 20.04 -2.62
CA PRO A 148 -12.38 20.59 -1.77
C PRO A 148 -12.20 19.82 -0.45
N TYR A 149 -13.30 19.32 0.15
CA TYR A 149 -13.22 18.51 1.38
C TYR A 149 -12.55 17.15 1.15
N LEU A 150 -12.77 16.53 -0.02
CA LEU A 150 -12.12 15.27 -0.35
C LEU A 150 -10.62 15.47 -0.64
N TYR A 151 -10.26 16.62 -1.20
CA TYR A 151 -8.87 16.96 -1.43
C TYR A 151 -8.09 17.14 -0.11
N THR A 152 -8.68 17.80 0.88
CA THR A 152 -8.03 17.98 2.19
C THR A 152 -7.87 16.66 2.94
N THR A 153 -8.86 15.77 2.91
CA THR A 153 -8.72 14.43 3.54
C THR A 153 -7.62 13.61 2.87
N ASN A 154 -7.50 13.66 1.54
CA ASN A 154 -6.41 12.99 0.84
C ASN A 154 -5.03 13.59 1.16
N LEU A 155 -4.93 14.90 1.34
CA LEU A 155 -3.68 15.52 1.80
C LEU A 155 -3.28 15.01 3.19
N ILE A 156 -4.24 14.89 4.11
CA ILE A 156 -4.00 14.34 5.44
C ILE A 156 -3.48 12.89 5.33
N LEU A 157 -4.08 12.06 4.46
CA LEU A 157 -3.59 10.69 4.23
C LEU A 157 -2.17 10.65 3.66
N LYS A 158 -1.85 11.51 2.70
CA LYS A 158 -0.48 11.61 2.16
C LYS A 158 0.51 11.99 3.25
N LEU A 159 0.15 12.92 4.13
CA LEU A 159 0.98 13.31 5.27
C LEU A 159 1.17 12.17 6.28
N THR A 160 0.13 11.38 6.57
CA THR A 160 0.27 10.22 7.47
C THR A 160 1.19 9.15 6.88
N VAL A 161 1.11 8.89 5.56
CA VAL A 161 2.03 7.99 4.86
C VAL A 161 3.47 8.53 4.92
N LEU A 162 3.69 9.82 4.67
CA LEU A 162 5.02 10.45 4.76
C LEU A 162 5.61 10.35 6.16
N LEU A 163 4.81 10.62 7.20
CA LEU A 163 5.24 10.47 8.59
C LEU A 163 5.61 9.01 8.90
N GLY A 164 4.82 8.04 8.42
CA GLY A 164 5.13 6.62 8.56
C GLY A 164 6.46 6.25 7.92
N ILE A 165 6.71 6.69 6.69
CA ILE A 165 7.97 6.49 5.96
C ILE A 165 9.14 7.16 6.69
N PHE A 166 8.96 8.38 7.19
CA PHE A 166 9.98 9.11 7.93
C PHE A 166 10.39 8.38 9.21
N LEU A 167 9.43 7.87 10.00
CA LEU A 167 9.72 7.09 11.21
C LEU A 167 10.48 5.80 10.89
N ILE A 168 10.08 5.09 9.83
CA ILE A 168 10.74 3.86 9.40
C ILE A 168 12.18 4.13 8.94
N THR A 169 12.40 5.18 8.13
CA THR A 169 13.73 5.49 7.58
C THR A 169 14.68 6.09 8.61
N SER A 170 14.19 6.98 9.48
CA SER A 170 14.98 7.54 10.58
C SER A 170 15.43 6.47 11.58
N SER A 171 14.53 5.55 11.95
CA SER A 171 14.86 4.43 12.84
C SER A 171 15.91 3.50 12.23
N GLU A 172 15.81 3.21 10.93
CA GLU A 172 16.81 2.41 10.21
C GLU A 172 18.19 3.10 10.17
N LEU A 173 18.24 4.40 9.90
CA LEU A 173 19.49 5.17 9.90
C LEU A 173 20.16 5.16 11.26
N ILE A 174 19.39 5.31 12.35
CA ILE A 174 19.91 5.27 13.73
C ILE A 174 20.43 3.87 14.05
N MET A 175 19.68 2.81 13.74
CA MET A 175 20.12 1.43 13.96
C MET A 175 21.38 1.08 13.17
N LYS A 176 21.52 1.59 11.94
CA LYS A 176 22.73 1.42 11.12
C LYS A 176 23.92 2.15 11.73
N LYS A 177 23.75 3.41 12.15
CA LYS A 177 24.81 4.20 12.83
C LYS A 177 25.29 3.53 14.12
N LYS A 178 24.38 2.90 14.87
CA LYS A 178 24.71 2.18 16.12
C LYS A 178 25.25 0.76 15.88
N GLY A 179 25.36 0.30 14.63
CA GLY A 179 25.89 -1.02 14.28
C GLY A 179 24.96 -2.20 14.62
N TRP A 180 23.69 -1.94 14.92
CA TRP A 180 22.71 -2.96 15.30
C TRP A 180 22.09 -3.68 14.10
N LEU A 181 22.17 -3.07 12.92
CA LEU A 181 21.85 -3.68 11.64
C LEU A 181 23.15 -3.94 10.87
N LYS A 182 23.63 -5.18 10.90
CA LYS A 182 24.63 -5.67 9.94
C LYS A 182 23.86 -6.23 8.74
N TYR A 183 23.96 -5.55 7.60
CA TYR A 183 23.57 -6.15 6.33
C TYR A 183 24.65 -7.17 5.99
N LEU A 184 24.37 -8.45 6.25
CA LEU A 184 25.10 -9.54 5.59
C LEU A 184 24.80 -9.48 4.09
#